data_AF-A0A7Y8LLC6-F1
#
_entry.id   AF-A0A7Y8LLC6-F1
#
_cell.length_a   1.000
_cell.length_b   1.000
_cell.length_c   1.000
_cell.angle_alpha   90.00
_cell.angle_beta   90.00
_cell.angle_gamma   90.00
#
_symmetry.space_group_name_H-M   'P 1'
#
loop_
_entity.id
_entity.type
_entity.pdbx_description
1 polymer ?
#
loop_
_entity_poly.entity_id
_entity_poly.type
_entity_poly.pdbx_seq_one_letter_code
_entity_poly.pdbx_strand_id
1 'polypeptide(L)'
;MKWFFKLSMLSILAILFTGCIEMHTVITVKKDGSGLVEENIFVGKEIIKMFTEFAAAFADSTQPPQEFNLFEEEKIKAKTSELGEGVEFVSVKTIKTDEKEGYTAIYKFKDINKVKVNQDPSDEMPMAEPAQDTDPAEKLVHFKFIKGSPNKIIFSLPDEKKKEVKAQEETSQLNSETPAEPDTADFENMVKFMKNMKAKVELKIDGEIVNTNATHVDGNTVTLFDIDFGQLIADKDKLEQFKKFNPDSFEEVKKLVKDIPGIKVELNKEVFIEFE
;
A
#
# COMPACT_ATOMS: atom_id res chain seq x y z
N MET A 1 -31.51 -22.42 -29.81
CA MET A 1 -31.88 -21.05 -29.39
C MET A 1 -31.09 -20.77 -28.12
N LYS A 2 -29.80 -20.41 -28.28
CA LYS A 2 -29.30 -19.02 -28.38
C LYS A 2 -29.43 -18.33 -27.01
N TRP A 3 -28.51 -18.60 -26.08
CA TRP A 3 -27.21 -17.92 -25.95
C TRP A 3 -27.31 -16.40 -25.67
N PHE A 4 -28.42 -15.90 -25.12
CA PHE A 4 -28.59 -14.47 -24.84
C PHE A 4 -28.84 -14.10 -23.37
N PHE A 5 -28.85 -15.06 -22.43
CA PHE A 5 -29.20 -14.77 -21.02
C PHE A 5 -28.01 -14.72 -20.04
N LYS A 6 -26.76 -14.69 -20.53
CA LYS A 6 -25.55 -14.55 -19.68
C LYS A 6 -24.83 -13.20 -19.82
N LEU A 7 -25.51 -12.15 -20.29
CA LEU A 7 -24.90 -10.83 -20.50
C LEU A 7 -25.69 -9.68 -19.86
N SER A 8 -26.41 -9.94 -18.77
CA SER A 8 -27.14 -8.91 -18.02
C SER A 8 -26.98 -9.09 -16.50
N MET A 9 -25.73 -9.27 -16.09
CA MET A 9 -25.31 -9.05 -14.70
C MET A 9 -23.88 -8.51 -14.68
N LEU A 10 -23.62 -7.54 -15.58
CA LEU A 10 -22.54 -6.58 -15.45
C LEU A 10 -23.17 -5.28 -14.91
N SER A 11 -23.86 -5.37 -13.78
CA SER A 11 -24.28 -4.18 -13.03
C SER A 11 -23.06 -3.64 -12.33
N ILE A 12 -22.38 -2.73 -13.03
CA ILE A 12 -21.94 -1.42 -12.52
C ILE A 12 -21.73 -1.44 -11.00
N LEU A 13 -20.57 -1.96 -10.59
CA LEU A 13 -19.86 -1.34 -9.48
C LEU A 13 -18.89 -0.35 -10.12
N ALA A 14 -19.45 0.77 -10.59
CA ALA A 14 -18.66 1.99 -10.78
C ALA A 14 -18.24 2.46 -9.40
N ILE A 15 -17.18 1.84 -8.88
CA ILE A 15 -16.41 2.41 -7.79
C ILE A 15 -15.96 3.76 -8.32
N LEU A 16 -16.39 4.82 -7.64
CA LEU A 16 -15.91 6.18 -7.84
C LEU A 16 -14.43 6.19 -7.49
N PHE A 17 -13.60 5.84 -8.47
CA PHE A 17 -12.15 5.96 -8.45
C PHE A 17 -11.80 7.42 -8.67
N THR A 18 -12.10 8.26 -7.68
CA THR A 18 -11.73 9.68 -7.65
C THR A 18 -10.34 9.91 -7.04
N GLY A 19 -9.58 8.83 -6.80
CA GLY A 19 -8.20 8.91 -6.33
C GLY A 19 -7.29 9.38 -7.46
N CYS A 20 -6.47 10.40 -7.19
CA CYS A 20 -5.38 10.80 -8.06
C CYS A 20 -4.14 9.92 -7.83
N ILE A 21 -4.09 9.12 -6.77
CA ILE A 21 -3.08 8.08 -6.57
C ILE A 21 -3.79 6.85 -6.03
N GLU A 22 -3.70 5.74 -6.75
CA GLU A 22 -4.30 4.47 -6.38
C GLU A 22 -3.21 3.41 -6.31
N MET A 23 -3.10 2.77 -5.16
CA MET A 23 -2.19 1.66 -4.92
C MET A 23 -3.00 0.48 -4.41
N HIS A 24 -3.02 -0.61 -5.16
CA HIS A 24 -3.77 -1.80 -4.79
C HIS A 24 -2.95 -3.05 -5.04
N THR A 25 -2.62 -3.75 -3.95
CA THR A 25 -1.91 -5.03 -3.99
C THR A 25 -2.85 -6.17 -3.62
N VAL A 26 -2.91 -7.19 -4.46
CA VAL A 26 -3.68 -8.41 -4.22
C VAL A 26 -2.74 -9.60 -4.21
N ILE A 27 -2.64 -10.26 -3.06
CA ILE A 27 -1.94 -11.54 -2.93
C ILE A 27 -2.97 -12.65 -3.10
N THR A 28 -2.91 -13.40 -4.20
CA THR A 28 -3.76 -14.57 -4.41
C THR A 28 -3.00 -15.83 -4.03
N VAL A 29 -3.52 -16.62 -3.08
CA VAL A 29 -2.89 -17.86 -2.59
C VAL A 29 -3.73 -19.08 -2.95
N LYS A 30 -3.08 -20.09 -3.52
CA LYS A 30 -3.66 -21.38 -3.90
C LYS A 30 -3.53 -22.41 -2.78
N LYS A 31 -4.26 -23.51 -2.93
CA LYS A 31 -4.27 -24.67 -2.00
C LYS A 31 -2.90 -25.32 -1.77
N ASP A 32 -1.94 -25.11 -2.66
CA ASP A 32 -0.57 -25.63 -2.54
C ASP A 32 0.41 -24.64 -1.92
N GLY A 33 -0.05 -23.43 -1.56
CA GLY A 33 0.79 -22.35 -1.03
C GLY A 33 1.47 -21.50 -2.10
N SER A 34 1.30 -21.81 -3.39
CA SER A 34 1.75 -20.97 -4.51
C SER A 34 0.72 -19.90 -4.87
N GLY A 35 1.09 -18.94 -5.70
CA GLY A 35 0.17 -17.85 -5.99
C GLY A 35 0.73 -16.73 -6.86
N LEU A 36 0.01 -15.60 -6.82
CA LEU A 36 0.32 -14.38 -7.55
C LEU A 36 0.28 -13.18 -6.62
N VAL A 37 1.16 -12.21 -6.86
CA VAL A 37 1.02 -10.83 -6.38
C VAL A 37 0.65 -9.98 -7.59
N GLU A 38 -0.50 -9.32 -7.51
CA GLU A 38 -0.94 -8.32 -8.49
C GLU A 38 -0.82 -6.94 -7.86
N GLU A 39 -0.04 -6.06 -8.47
CA GLU A 39 0.11 -4.67 -8.07
C GLU A 39 -0.54 -3.77 -9.11
N ASN A 40 -1.46 -2.92 -8.67
CA ASN A 40 -2.09 -1.90 -9.49
C ASN A 40 -1.69 -0.52 -8.95
N ILE A 41 -0.91 0.23 -9.72
CA ILE A 41 -0.46 1.57 -9.37
C ILE A 41 -0.97 2.54 -10.43
N PHE A 42 -1.79 3.52 -10.04
CA PHE A 42 -2.29 4.56 -10.93
C PHE A 42 -2.09 5.94 -10.35
N VAL A 43 -1.77 6.90 -11.22
CA VAL A 43 -1.63 8.32 -10.87
C VAL A 43 -2.42 9.17 -11.86
N GLY A 44 -3.19 10.12 -11.35
CA GLY A 44 -3.95 11.09 -12.14
C GLY A 44 -3.04 12.05 -12.90
N LYS A 45 -3.45 12.46 -14.10
CA LYS A 45 -2.64 13.37 -14.94
C LYS A 45 -2.36 14.72 -14.29
N GLU A 46 -3.24 15.21 -13.43
CA GLU A 46 -3.02 16.45 -12.68
C GLU A 46 -1.78 16.34 -11.77
N ILE A 47 -1.65 15.22 -11.06
CA ILE A 47 -0.50 14.93 -10.20
C ILE A 47 0.77 14.72 -11.04
N ILE A 48 0.68 14.00 -12.16
CA ILE A 48 1.81 13.83 -13.10
C ILE A 48 2.31 15.18 -13.62
N LYS A 49 1.38 16.06 -14.00
CA LYS A 49 1.71 17.41 -14.49
C LYS A 49 2.37 18.25 -13.39
N MET A 50 1.81 18.23 -12.19
CA MET A 50 2.38 18.92 -11.03
C MET A 50 3.82 18.44 -10.75
N PHE A 51 4.06 17.12 -10.78
CA PHE A 51 5.41 16.57 -10.60
C PHE A 51 6.36 16.96 -11.73
N THR A 52 5.89 16.93 -12.97
CA THR A 52 6.71 17.33 -14.12
C THR A 52 7.10 18.81 -14.04
N GLU A 53 6.17 19.68 -13.64
CA GLU A 53 6.43 21.11 -13.42
C GLU A 53 7.40 21.34 -12.26
N PHE A 54 7.23 20.61 -11.15
CA PHE A 54 8.14 20.66 -10.01
C PHE A 54 9.54 20.20 -10.42
N ALA A 55 9.69 19.03 -11.04
CA ALA A 55 10.97 18.53 -11.52
C ALA A 55 11.66 19.50 -12.48
N ALA A 56 10.90 20.13 -13.39
CA ALA A 56 11.42 21.15 -14.30
C ALA A 56 11.91 22.42 -13.59
N ALA A 57 11.32 22.80 -12.44
CA ALA A 57 11.74 23.95 -11.66
C ALA A 57 13.07 23.73 -10.92
N PHE A 58 13.41 22.47 -10.62
CA PHE A 58 14.67 22.07 -9.95
C PHE A 58 15.68 21.42 -10.90
N ALA A 59 15.33 21.23 -12.18
CA ALA A 59 16.24 20.70 -13.18
C ALA A 59 17.36 21.71 -13.47
N ASP A 60 18.60 21.26 -13.36
CA ASP A 60 19.75 22.03 -13.82
C ASP A 60 19.62 22.25 -15.33
N SER A 61 19.75 23.49 -15.78
CA SER A 61 19.58 23.92 -17.18
C SER A 61 20.51 23.24 -18.20
N THR A 62 21.40 22.37 -17.75
CA THR A 62 22.32 21.55 -18.55
C THR A 62 21.81 20.12 -18.83
N GLN A 63 20.73 19.68 -18.18
CA GLN A 63 20.12 18.37 -18.42
C GLN A 63 18.72 18.51 -19.04
N PRO A 64 18.34 17.61 -19.98
CA PRO A 64 16.99 17.60 -20.50
C PRO A 64 16.00 17.34 -19.35
N PRO A 65 14.81 17.96 -19.38
CA PRO A 65 13.80 17.71 -18.36
C PRO A 65 13.49 16.21 -18.29
N GLN A 66 13.67 15.61 -17.12
CA GLN A 66 13.27 14.21 -16.90
C GLN A 66 11.75 14.15 -16.92
N GLU A 67 11.19 13.45 -17.91
CA GLU A 67 9.76 13.15 -17.91
C GLU A 67 9.46 12.20 -16.75
N PHE A 68 8.48 12.55 -15.92
CA PHE A 68 7.99 11.67 -14.87
C PHE A 68 7.40 10.41 -15.51
N ASN A 69 8.14 9.31 -15.43
CA ASN A 69 7.75 8.04 -16.01
C ASN A 69 7.53 6.99 -14.91
N LEU A 70 6.26 6.70 -14.63
CA LEU A 70 5.86 5.61 -13.73
C LEU A 70 6.22 4.23 -14.27
N PHE A 71 6.55 4.13 -15.56
CA PHE A 71 6.81 2.89 -16.27
C PHE A 71 8.29 2.71 -16.52
N GLU A 72 8.99 2.25 -15.50
CA GLU A 72 10.35 1.75 -15.64
C GLU A 72 10.31 0.24 -15.44
N GLU A 73 10.11 -0.51 -16.54
CA GLU A 73 9.99 -1.98 -16.49
C GLU A 73 11.17 -2.63 -15.75
N GLU A 74 12.38 -2.09 -15.89
CA GLU A 74 13.55 -2.57 -15.17
C GLU A 74 13.41 -2.39 -13.65
N LYS A 75 12.87 -1.25 -13.17
CA LYS A 75 12.58 -1.03 -11.74
C LYS A 75 11.46 -1.94 -11.25
N ILE A 76 10.37 -2.07 -12.02
CA ILE A 76 9.24 -2.94 -11.69
C ILE A 76 9.70 -4.40 -11.61
N LYS A 77 10.58 -4.83 -12.51
CA LYS A 77 11.19 -6.16 -12.48
C LYS A 77 12.17 -6.30 -11.32
N ALA A 78 12.94 -5.27 -11.00
CA ALA A 78 13.87 -5.27 -9.87
C ALA A 78 13.14 -5.46 -8.52
N LYS A 79 11.92 -4.92 -8.35
CA LYS A 79 11.07 -5.15 -7.16
C LYS A 79 10.84 -6.63 -6.83
N THR A 80 11.02 -7.55 -7.77
CA THR A 80 10.94 -8.99 -7.51
C THR A 80 11.83 -9.43 -6.33
N SER A 81 13.01 -8.83 -6.16
CA SER A 81 13.91 -9.14 -5.04
C SER A 81 13.38 -8.66 -3.69
N GLU A 82 12.59 -7.58 -3.69
CA GLU A 82 11.96 -6.98 -2.51
C GLU A 82 10.75 -7.79 -2.07
N LEU A 83 9.98 -8.32 -3.03
CA LEU A 83 8.81 -9.17 -2.80
C LEU A 83 9.14 -10.55 -2.23
N GLY A 84 10.41 -10.96 -2.22
CA GLY A 84 10.89 -12.13 -1.50
C GLY A 84 11.57 -13.20 -2.34
N GLU A 85 12.11 -14.21 -1.67
CA GLU A 85 12.87 -15.29 -2.29
C GLU A 85 11.96 -16.17 -3.16
N GLY A 86 12.34 -16.42 -4.42
CA GLY A 86 11.58 -17.30 -5.31
C GLY A 86 10.31 -16.67 -5.91
N VAL A 87 10.12 -15.36 -5.72
CA VAL A 87 9.18 -14.56 -6.52
C VAL A 87 9.77 -14.37 -7.91
N GLU A 88 8.93 -14.42 -8.95
CA GLU A 88 9.33 -14.26 -10.35
C GLU A 88 8.38 -13.24 -11.01
N PHE A 89 8.93 -12.23 -11.68
CA PHE A 89 8.15 -11.34 -12.54
C PHE A 89 7.48 -12.12 -13.69
N VAL A 90 6.21 -11.84 -13.94
CA VAL A 90 5.41 -12.49 -15.00
C VAL A 90 5.11 -11.52 -16.13
N SER A 91 4.53 -10.36 -15.80
CA SER A 91 4.11 -9.38 -16.79
C SER A 91 3.87 -8.02 -16.16
N VAL A 92 4.01 -6.97 -16.97
CA VAL A 92 3.50 -5.63 -16.67
C VAL A 92 2.60 -5.18 -17.81
N LYS A 93 1.47 -4.55 -17.49
CA LYS A 93 0.58 -3.91 -18.44
C LYS A 93 0.47 -2.43 -18.11
N THR A 94 0.78 -1.58 -19.07
CA THR A 94 0.61 -0.14 -18.93
C THR A 94 -0.84 0.27 -19.17
N ILE A 95 -1.29 1.26 -18.42
CA ILE A 95 -2.60 1.89 -18.53
C ILE A 95 -2.36 3.38 -18.67
N LYS A 96 -2.74 3.93 -19.82
CA LYS A 96 -2.69 5.36 -20.11
C LYS A 96 -4.05 5.76 -20.64
N THR A 97 -4.73 6.62 -19.89
CA THR A 97 -6.06 7.14 -20.22
C THR A 97 -6.03 8.65 -20.24
N ASP A 98 -7.16 9.31 -20.49
CA ASP A 98 -7.24 10.77 -20.39
C ASP A 98 -7.12 11.28 -18.96
N GLU A 99 -7.48 10.45 -17.97
CA GLU A 99 -7.56 10.82 -16.56
C GLU A 99 -6.34 10.37 -15.74
N LYS A 100 -5.81 9.17 -16.03
CA LYS A 100 -4.73 8.55 -15.27
C LYS A 100 -3.71 7.78 -16.11
N GLU A 101 -2.50 7.68 -15.58
CA GLU A 101 -1.41 6.83 -16.08
C GLU A 101 -0.90 5.93 -14.95
N GLY A 102 -0.56 4.69 -15.26
CA GLY A 102 0.01 3.73 -14.30
C GLY A 102 -0.05 2.30 -14.80
N TYR A 103 0.36 1.31 -14.00
CA TYR A 103 0.54 -0.08 -14.45
C TYR A 103 -0.18 -1.11 -13.59
N THR A 104 -0.40 -2.28 -14.18
CA THR A 104 -0.66 -3.53 -13.47
C THR A 104 0.54 -4.46 -13.63
N ALA A 105 1.21 -4.82 -12.53
CA ALA A 105 2.33 -5.77 -12.53
C ALA A 105 1.88 -7.09 -11.88
N ILE A 106 2.31 -8.20 -12.48
CA ILE A 106 2.03 -9.55 -11.99
C ILE A 106 3.33 -10.24 -11.66
N TYR A 107 3.42 -10.74 -10.44
CA TYR A 107 4.49 -11.58 -9.95
C TYR A 107 3.91 -12.92 -9.54
N LYS A 108 4.67 -14.00 -9.70
CA LYS A 108 4.29 -15.33 -9.22
C LYS A 108 5.25 -15.79 -8.15
N PHE A 109 4.73 -16.53 -7.19
CA PHE A 109 5.52 -17.19 -6.15
C PHE A 109 5.12 -18.66 -6.03
N LYS A 110 6.07 -19.49 -5.61
CA LYS A 110 5.84 -20.92 -5.36
C LYS A 110 5.52 -21.21 -3.91
N ASP A 111 5.88 -20.31 -3.01
CA ASP A 111 5.73 -20.49 -1.57
C ASP A 111 5.40 -19.15 -0.90
N ILE A 112 4.17 -18.99 -0.41
CA ILE A 112 3.71 -17.80 0.32
C ILE A 112 4.56 -17.52 1.57
N ASN A 113 5.20 -18.53 2.18
CA ASN A 113 6.09 -18.33 3.33
C ASN A 113 7.31 -17.45 3.01
N LYS A 114 7.63 -17.26 1.71
CA LYS A 114 8.78 -16.49 1.24
C LYS A 114 8.41 -15.10 0.74
N VAL A 115 7.12 -14.83 0.59
CA VAL A 115 6.62 -13.53 0.11
C VAL A 115 6.76 -12.50 1.22
N LYS A 116 7.24 -11.33 0.85
CA LYS A 116 7.37 -10.14 1.67
C LYS A 116 6.43 -9.09 1.13
N VAL A 117 5.56 -8.58 2.00
CA VAL A 117 4.63 -7.49 1.65
C VAL A 117 4.87 -6.37 2.63
N ASN A 118 5.22 -5.20 2.11
CA ASN A 118 5.26 -3.98 2.91
C ASN A 118 3.83 -3.48 3.11
N GLN A 119 3.45 -3.20 4.36
CA GLN A 119 2.13 -2.64 4.65
C GLN A 119 2.13 -1.12 4.64
N ASP A 120 3.31 -0.50 4.68
CA ASP A 120 3.45 0.95 4.66
C ASP A 120 3.35 1.45 3.22
N PRO A 121 2.24 2.08 2.82
CA PRO A 121 2.06 2.55 1.46
C PRO A 121 3.01 3.71 1.12
N SER A 122 3.66 4.33 2.12
CA SER A 122 4.60 5.43 1.86
C SER A 122 5.83 4.98 1.09
N ASP A 123 6.32 3.75 1.32
CA ASP A 123 7.49 3.20 0.62
C ASP A 123 7.16 2.83 -0.83
N GLU A 124 5.89 2.61 -1.16
CA GLU A 124 5.42 2.27 -2.51
C GLU A 124 5.08 3.50 -3.36
N MET A 125 5.18 4.70 -2.78
CA MET A 125 4.91 5.93 -3.51
C MET A 125 5.98 6.17 -4.58
N PRO A 126 5.61 6.57 -5.82
CA PRO A 126 6.56 6.77 -6.92
C PRO A 126 7.68 7.80 -6.67
N MET A 127 7.57 8.57 -5.57
CA MET A 127 8.48 9.63 -5.17
C MET A 127 8.99 9.46 -3.73
N ALA A 128 8.78 8.28 -3.13
CA ALA A 128 9.30 7.99 -1.80
C ALA A 128 10.83 8.04 -1.85
N GLU A 129 11.44 8.86 -1.01
CA GLU A 129 12.85 8.65 -0.68
C GLU A 129 12.96 7.42 0.22
N PRO A 130 13.97 6.56 0.03
CA PRO A 130 14.18 5.42 0.91
C PRO A 130 14.37 5.91 2.34
N ALA A 131 13.48 5.49 3.25
CA ALA A 131 13.56 5.83 4.66
C ALA A 131 14.92 5.39 5.22
N GLN A 132 15.75 6.34 5.66
CA GLN A 132 17.14 6.05 6.08
C GLN A 132 17.25 5.38 7.45
N ASP A 133 16.17 5.33 8.25
CA ASP A 133 16.23 5.02 9.69
C ASP A 133 15.18 4.01 10.22
N THR A 134 14.67 3.11 9.37
CA THR A 134 13.81 1.99 9.81
C THR A 134 14.31 0.68 9.25
N ASP A 135 14.50 -0.33 10.11
CA ASP A 135 14.80 -1.69 9.68
C ASP A 135 13.65 -2.18 8.77
N PRO A 136 13.90 -2.47 7.48
CA PRO A 136 12.85 -2.91 6.57
C PRO A 136 12.08 -4.12 7.07
N ALA A 137 12.70 -4.98 7.90
CA ALA A 137 12.05 -6.14 8.48
C ALA A 137 10.90 -5.78 9.43
N GLU A 138 10.91 -4.59 10.02
CA GLU A 138 9.87 -4.11 10.94
C GLU A 138 8.61 -3.63 10.23
N LYS A 139 8.57 -3.61 8.88
CA LYS A 139 7.39 -3.22 8.10
C LYS A 139 6.73 -4.37 7.32
N LEU A 140 7.34 -5.56 7.34
CA LEU A 140 6.92 -6.68 6.51
C LEU A 140 5.83 -7.53 7.16
N VAL A 141 4.82 -7.91 6.36
CA VAL A 141 3.93 -9.02 6.69
C VAL A 141 4.72 -10.32 6.60
N HIS A 142 4.61 -11.17 7.62
CA HIS A 142 5.12 -12.53 7.58
C HIS A 142 3.98 -13.52 7.42
N PHE A 143 4.10 -14.43 6.45
CA PHE A 143 3.14 -15.50 6.22
C PHE A 143 3.70 -16.85 6.67
N LYS A 144 2.81 -17.67 7.22
CA LYS A 144 3.04 -19.07 7.52
C LYS A 144 1.93 -19.92 6.92
N PHE A 145 2.28 -20.75 5.95
CA PHE A 145 1.38 -21.70 5.32
C PHE A 145 1.57 -23.10 5.87
N ILE A 146 0.47 -23.73 6.26
CA ILE A 146 0.40 -25.08 6.78
C ILE A 146 -0.57 -25.86 5.90
N LYS A 147 -0.03 -26.81 5.13
CA LYS A 147 -0.85 -27.70 4.30
C LYS A 147 -1.63 -28.67 5.19
N GLY A 148 -2.92 -28.85 4.93
CA GLY A 148 -3.81 -29.64 5.77
C GLY A 148 -5.17 -29.91 5.14
N SER A 149 -6.14 -30.28 5.97
CA SER A 149 -7.56 -30.41 5.62
C SER A 149 -8.40 -29.91 6.80
N PRO A 150 -8.67 -28.59 6.89
CA PRO A 150 -8.38 -27.54 5.90
C PRO A 150 -6.91 -27.10 5.85
N ASN A 151 -6.52 -26.43 4.77
CA ASN A 151 -5.24 -25.69 4.72
C ASN A 151 -5.31 -24.47 5.65
N LYS A 152 -4.16 -23.98 6.13
CA LYS A 152 -4.11 -22.83 7.02
C LYS A 152 -3.03 -21.84 6.63
N ILE A 153 -3.39 -20.56 6.50
CA ILE A 153 -2.47 -19.44 6.44
C ILE A 153 -2.54 -18.70 7.78
N ILE A 154 -1.40 -18.38 8.34
CA ILE A 154 -1.26 -17.46 9.46
C ILE A 154 -0.43 -16.29 8.96
N PHE A 155 -0.88 -15.07 9.17
CA PHE A 155 -0.03 -13.90 8.94
C PHE A 155 0.02 -13.02 10.16
N SER A 156 1.21 -12.49 10.42
CA SER A 156 1.47 -11.57 11.51
C SER A 156 1.70 -10.18 10.94
N LEU A 157 0.99 -9.19 11.49
CA LEU A 157 1.27 -7.80 11.22
C LEU A 157 2.51 -7.39 12.04
N PRO A 158 3.41 -6.55 11.52
CA PRO A 158 4.59 -6.10 12.26
C PRO A 158 4.19 -5.40 13.55
N ASP A 159 4.96 -5.65 14.62
CA ASP A 159 4.76 -5.00 15.92
C ASP A 159 5.34 -3.58 15.94
N GLU A 160 4.73 -2.70 16.72
CA GLU A 160 5.30 -1.42 17.15
C GLU A 160 6.55 -1.70 18.01
N LYS A 161 7.73 -1.80 17.40
CA LYS A 161 8.94 -1.52 18.17
C LYS A 161 8.98 -0.02 18.38
N LYS A 162 8.61 0.43 19.59
CA LYS A 162 8.92 1.78 20.05
C LYS A 162 10.41 1.99 19.81
N LYS A 163 10.79 3.00 19.02
CA LYS A 163 12.16 3.48 19.02
C LYS A 163 12.46 3.89 20.46
N GLU A 164 13.24 3.07 21.17
CA GLU A 164 13.88 3.54 22.39
C GLU A 164 14.81 4.66 21.95
N VAL A 165 14.41 5.90 22.24
CA VAL A 165 15.33 7.03 22.18
C VAL A 165 16.43 6.70 23.18
N LYS A 166 17.53 6.12 22.69
CA LYS A 166 18.76 6.04 23.46
C LYS A 166 19.17 7.49 23.70
N ALA A 167 18.90 7.98 24.91
CA ALA A 167 19.54 9.17 25.43
C ALA A 167 21.04 8.89 25.51
N GLN A 168 21.74 9.08 24.39
CA GLN A 168 23.18 9.10 24.36
C GLN A 168 23.57 10.49 24.85
N GLU A 169 24.01 10.56 26.10
CA GLU A 169 24.80 11.68 26.61
C GLU A 169 26.10 11.74 25.80
N GLU A 170 26.07 12.39 24.65
CA GLU A 170 27.26 12.85 23.96
C GLU A 170 27.15 14.36 23.78
N THR A 171 27.92 15.06 24.59
CA THR A 171 28.25 16.47 24.45
C THR A 171 28.75 16.74 23.03
N SER A 172 27.85 17.18 22.17
CA SER A 172 28.17 17.85 20.92
C SER A 172 27.22 19.03 20.79
N GLN A 173 27.81 20.21 20.69
CA GLN A 173 27.11 21.46 20.44
C GLN A 173 26.43 21.37 19.07
N LEU A 174 25.15 21.02 19.05
CA LEU A 174 24.26 21.19 17.91
C LEU A 174 23.09 22.07 18.34
N ASN A 175 22.76 23.03 17.47
CA ASN A 175 21.54 23.81 17.54
C ASN A 175 20.36 22.87 17.83
N SER A 176 19.72 23.11 18.96
CA SER A 176 18.42 22.57 19.31
C SER A 176 17.37 23.19 18.40
N GLU A 177 17.21 22.65 17.19
CA GLU A 177 15.94 22.77 16.49
C GLU A 177 15.04 21.67 17.04
N THR A 178 14.15 22.08 17.95
CA THR A 178 12.85 21.43 18.15
C THR A 178 12.29 21.02 16.79
N PRO A 179 11.71 19.81 16.60
CA PRO A 179 10.99 19.52 15.37
C PRO A 179 10.01 20.67 15.15
N ALA A 180 10.25 21.50 14.13
CA ALA A 180 9.38 22.61 13.84
C ALA A 180 8.00 22.02 13.57
N GLU A 181 6.96 22.59 14.19
CA GLU A 181 5.61 22.34 13.68
C GLU A 181 5.67 22.58 12.17
N PRO A 182 5.20 21.63 11.32
CA PRO A 182 5.21 21.86 9.89
C PRO A 182 4.50 23.19 9.64
N ASP A 183 5.14 24.09 8.88
CA ASP A 183 4.50 25.35 8.53
C ASP A 183 3.13 25.01 7.95
N THR A 184 2.10 25.77 8.36
CA THR A 184 0.72 25.62 7.91
C THR A 184 0.61 25.45 6.39
N ALA A 185 1.46 26.14 5.61
CA ALA A 185 1.52 26.01 4.16
C ALA A 185 2.04 24.64 3.69
N ASP A 186 3.04 24.08 4.35
CA ASP A 186 3.61 22.76 4.02
C ASP A 186 2.63 21.63 4.38
N PHE A 187 1.97 21.74 5.53
CA PHE A 187 0.93 20.79 5.93
C PHE A 187 -0.26 20.81 4.96
N GLU A 188 -0.72 21.99 4.53
CA GLU A 188 -1.82 22.12 3.56
C GLU A 188 -1.46 21.50 2.20
N ASN A 189 -0.22 21.67 1.74
CA ASN A 189 0.28 21.04 0.52
C ASN A 189 0.35 19.51 0.66
N MET A 190 0.83 19.00 1.78
CA MET A 190 0.86 17.57 2.09
C MET A 190 -0.56 16.98 2.10
N VAL A 191 -1.50 17.63 2.79
CA VAL A 191 -2.92 17.21 2.81
C VAL A 191 -3.52 17.22 1.42
N LYS A 192 -3.23 18.24 0.60
CA LYS A 192 -3.73 18.31 -0.78
C LYS A 192 -3.26 17.11 -1.61
N PHE A 193 -2.01 16.68 -1.43
CA PHE A 193 -1.46 15.50 -2.09
C PHE A 193 -2.10 14.20 -1.60
N MET A 194 -2.22 14.03 -0.28
CA MET A 194 -2.81 12.83 0.32
C MET A 194 -4.31 12.71 0.08
N LYS A 195 -5.05 13.82 -0.07
CA LYS A 195 -6.51 13.85 -0.19
C LYS A 195 -7.06 12.93 -1.28
N ASN A 196 -6.31 12.69 -2.35
CA ASN A 196 -6.75 11.86 -3.44
C ASN A 196 -5.95 10.54 -3.50
N MET A 197 -5.37 10.11 -2.38
CA MET A 197 -4.66 8.84 -2.28
C MET A 197 -5.60 7.74 -1.79
N LYS A 198 -5.52 6.58 -2.43
CA LYS A 198 -6.16 5.36 -1.98
C LYS A 198 -5.16 4.23 -1.97
N ALA A 199 -5.04 3.56 -0.83
CA ALA A 199 -4.12 2.46 -0.65
C ALA A 199 -4.88 1.23 -0.12
N LYS A 200 -4.69 0.08 -0.77
CA LYS A 200 -5.42 -1.15 -0.46
C LYS A 200 -4.52 -2.38 -0.58
N VAL A 201 -4.58 -3.27 0.41
CA VAL A 201 -3.91 -4.57 0.37
C VAL A 201 -4.87 -5.68 0.77
N GLU A 202 -4.92 -6.72 -0.05
CA GLU A 202 -5.84 -7.84 0.11
C GLU A 202 -5.15 -9.19 -0.05
N LEU A 203 -5.59 -10.16 0.76
CA LEU A 203 -5.24 -11.56 0.64
C LEU A 203 -6.45 -12.32 0.11
N LYS A 204 -6.35 -12.80 -1.14
CA LYS A 204 -7.39 -13.58 -1.82
C LYS A 204 -7.04 -15.06 -1.79
N ILE A 205 -8.00 -15.89 -1.42
CA ILE A 205 -7.84 -17.33 -1.37
C ILE A 205 -8.45 -17.97 -2.63
N ASP A 206 -7.67 -18.74 -3.37
CA ASP A 206 -8.17 -19.59 -4.46
C ASP A 206 -8.75 -20.89 -3.89
N GLY A 207 -9.92 -20.75 -3.27
CA GLY A 207 -10.62 -21.76 -2.49
C GLY A 207 -11.75 -21.13 -1.66
N GLU A 208 -12.31 -21.90 -0.74
CA GLU A 208 -13.34 -21.44 0.18
C GLU A 208 -12.75 -21.23 1.57
N ILE A 209 -12.94 -20.05 2.16
CA ILE A 209 -12.58 -19.79 3.56
C ILE A 209 -13.61 -20.48 4.44
N VAL A 210 -13.17 -21.48 5.21
CA VAL A 210 -14.05 -22.25 6.12
C VAL A 210 -14.03 -21.72 7.55
N ASN A 211 -12.94 -21.06 7.96
CA ASN A 211 -12.81 -20.49 9.29
C ASN A 211 -11.71 -19.41 9.32
N THR A 212 -11.93 -18.31 10.04
CA THR A 212 -10.94 -17.23 10.18
C THR A 212 -11.26 -16.34 11.37
N ASN A 213 -10.23 -15.70 11.95
CA ASN A 213 -10.40 -14.60 12.89
C ASN A 213 -10.23 -13.21 12.24
N ALA A 214 -10.07 -13.13 10.92
CA ALA A 214 -9.94 -11.86 10.21
C ALA A 214 -11.20 -11.00 10.38
N THR A 215 -10.99 -9.70 10.56
CA THR A 215 -12.07 -8.73 10.83
C THR A 215 -12.81 -8.32 9.55
N HIS A 216 -12.08 -8.25 8.43
CA HIS A 216 -12.58 -7.72 7.16
C HIS A 216 -12.58 -8.80 6.07
N VAL A 217 -13.67 -9.57 6.00
CA VAL A 217 -13.81 -10.70 5.06
C VAL A 217 -14.96 -10.43 4.09
N ASP A 218 -14.69 -10.57 2.79
CA ASP A 218 -15.68 -10.54 1.71
C ASP A 218 -15.47 -11.76 0.80
N GLY A 219 -16.37 -12.74 0.91
CA GLY A 219 -16.23 -14.03 0.22
C GLY A 219 -14.92 -14.73 0.58
N ASN A 220 -14.04 -14.90 -0.42
CA ASN A 220 -12.72 -15.53 -0.28
C ASN A 220 -11.57 -14.51 -0.15
N THR A 221 -11.89 -13.26 0.17
CA THR A 221 -10.92 -12.17 0.24
C THR A 221 -10.89 -11.57 1.64
N VAL A 222 -9.69 -11.45 2.20
CA VAL A 222 -9.41 -10.77 3.47
C VAL A 222 -8.72 -9.45 3.19
N THR A 223 -9.28 -8.34 3.66
CA THR A 223 -8.67 -7.01 3.53
C THR A 223 -7.73 -6.75 4.70
N LEU A 224 -6.44 -6.53 4.41
CA LEU A 224 -5.45 -6.16 5.43
C LEU A 224 -5.57 -4.66 5.75
N PHE A 225 -5.65 -3.84 4.72
CA PHE A 225 -6.09 -2.45 4.84
C PHE A 225 -6.73 -1.94 3.55
N ASP A 226 -7.63 -0.98 3.67
CA ASP A 226 -8.27 -0.20 2.60
C ASP A 226 -8.48 1.21 3.17
N ILE A 227 -7.59 2.13 2.80
CA ILE A 227 -7.56 3.49 3.30
C ILE A 227 -7.80 4.43 2.12
N ASP A 228 -8.89 5.19 2.21
CA ASP A 228 -9.20 6.33 1.36
C ASP A 228 -8.87 7.60 2.15
N PHE A 229 -7.74 8.22 1.82
CA PHE A 229 -7.28 9.42 2.52
C PHE A 229 -8.18 10.62 2.27
N GLY A 230 -8.98 10.62 1.19
CA GLY A 230 -10.00 11.63 0.94
C GLY A 230 -11.11 11.59 1.98
N GLN A 231 -11.53 10.38 2.38
CA GLN A 231 -12.50 10.19 3.45
C GLN A 231 -11.93 10.58 4.82
N LEU A 232 -10.66 10.23 5.09
CA LEU A 232 -9.95 10.64 6.31
C LEU A 232 -9.92 12.17 6.46
N ILE A 233 -9.55 12.88 5.39
CA ILE A 233 -9.44 14.35 5.40
C ILE A 233 -10.80 15.04 5.45
N ALA A 234 -11.87 14.39 4.99
CA ALA A 234 -13.23 14.92 5.10
C ALA A 234 -13.76 14.94 6.55
N ASP A 235 -13.23 14.09 7.43
CA ASP A 235 -13.52 14.09 8.86
C ASP A 235 -12.65 15.13 9.58
N LYS A 236 -13.28 16.25 9.98
CA LYS A 236 -12.57 17.37 10.61
C LYS A 236 -11.91 16.99 11.93
N ASP A 237 -12.55 16.16 12.75
CA ASP A 237 -12.01 15.80 14.06
C ASP A 237 -10.80 14.89 13.91
N LYS A 238 -10.87 13.95 12.95
CA LYS A 238 -9.74 13.08 12.62
C LYS A 238 -8.62 13.83 11.90
N LEU A 239 -8.93 14.80 11.04
CA LEU A 239 -7.93 15.67 10.43
C LEU A 239 -7.20 16.51 11.46
N GLU A 240 -7.89 17.05 12.47
CA GLU A 240 -7.25 17.79 13.58
C GLU A 240 -6.41 16.87 14.48
N GLN A 241 -6.82 15.61 14.66
CA GLN A 241 -5.97 14.61 15.32
C GLN A 241 -4.75 14.32 14.45
N PHE A 242 -4.93 14.08 13.16
CA PHE A 242 -3.86 13.80 12.20
C PHE A 242 -2.85 14.94 12.10
N LYS A 243 -3.29 16.21 12.13
CA LYS A 243 -2.42 17.40 12.19
C LYS A 243 -1.44 17.40 13.36
N LYS A 244 -1.92 16.96 14.52
CA LYS A 244 -1.16 16.92 15.78
C LYS A 244 -0.42 15.60 15.94
N PHE A 245 -0.66 14.67 15.03
CA PHE A 245 -0.19 13.31 15.09
C PHE A 245 1.03 13.20 14.21
N ASN A 246 2.16 12.95 14.85
CA ASN A 246 3.40 12.61 14.18
C ASN A 246 3.62 11.11 14.40
N PRO A 247 3.02 10.22 13.57
CA PRO A 247 3.11 8.79 13.77
C PRO A 247 4.56 8.33 13.69
N ASP A 248 5.01 7.58 14.69
CA ASP A 248 6.30 6.91 14.63
C ASP A 248 6.24 5.63 13.77
N SER A 249 5.03 5.13 13.48
CA SER A 249 4.80 3.94 12.65
C SER A 249 3.43 3.89 11.98
N PHE A 250 3.31 3.06 10.95
CA PHE A 250 2.05 2.82 10.25
C PHE A 250 0.97 2.16 11.13
N GLU A 251 1.35 1.41 12.17
CA GLU A 251 0.40 0.85 13.12
C GLU A 251 -0.35 1.92 13.92
N GLU A 252 0.34 3.01 14.29
CA GLU A 252 -0.32 4.14 14.95
C GLU A 252 -1.32 4.82 14.01
N VAL A 253 -0.99 4.92 12.71
CA VAL A 253 -1.91 5.41 11.68
C VAL A 253 -3.16 4.53 11.63
N LYS A 254 -3.02 3.20 11.57
CA LYS A 254 -4.16 2.26 11.58
C LYS A 254 -5.07 2.48 12.80
N LYS A 255 -4.49 2.64 13.99
CA LYS A 255 -5.25 2.89 15.23
C LYS A 255 -6.02 4.21 15.19
N LEU A 256 -5.47 5.24 14.56
CA LEU A 256 -6.12 6.53 14.41
C LEU A 256 -7.34 6.46 13.47
N VAL A 257 -7.22 5.70 12.38
CA VAL A 257 -8.22 5.66 11.30
C VAL A 257 -9.26 4.55 11.41
N LYS A 258 -9.08 3.58 12.32
CA LYS A 258 -9.97 2.39 12.47
C LYS A 258 -11.46 2.69 12.64
N ASP A 259 -11.81 3.84 13.20
CA ASP A 259 -13.20 4.21 13.53
C ASP A 259 -13.86 5.01 12.40
N ILE A 260 -13.16 5.26 11.30
CA ILE A 260 -13.66 6.07 10.18
C ILE A 260 -14.52 5.17 9.28
N PRO A 261 -15.80 5.52 9.05
CA PRO A 261 -16.66 4.77 8.14
C PRO A 261 -16.04 4.65 6.76
N GLY A 262 -15.99 3.44 6.21
CA GLY A 262 -15.42 3.18 4.88
C GLY A 262 -13.92 2.85 4.88
N ILE A 263 -13.23 3.04 6.00
CA ILE A 263 -11.85 2.56 6.17
C ILE A 263 -11.85 1.15 6.77
N LYS A 264 -11.02 0.27 6.21
CA LYS A 264 -10.79 -1.08 6.75
C LYS A 264 -9.34 -1.20 7.14
N VAL A 265 -9.09 -1.63 8.38
CA VAL A 265 -7.75 -1.96 8.86
C VAL A 265 -7.84 -3.22 9.71
N GLU A 266 -7.01 -4.20 9.41
CA GLU A 266 -6.84 -5.36 10.26
C GLU A 266 -5.94 -4.98 11.44
N LEU A 267 -6.42 -5.29 12.65
CA LEU A 267 -5.78 -4.91 13.92
C LEU A 267 -5.38 -6.14 14.75
N ASN A 268 -5.79 -7.34 14.34
CA ASN A 268 -5.32 -8.56 14.95
C ASN A 268 -3.83 -8.73 14.65
N LYS A 269 -3.01 -8.84 15.71
CA LYS A 269 -1.56 -9.09 15.58
C LYS A 269 -1.25 -10.35 14.75
N GLU A 270 -2.07 -11.37 14.95
CA GLU A 270 -2.00 -12.62 14.22
C GLU A 270 -3.39 -12.94 13.66
N VAL A 271 -3.45 -13.15 12.34
CA VAL A 271 -4.65 -13.57 11.64
C VAL A 271 -4.43 -14.96 11.10
N PHE A 272 -5.41 -15.85 11.30
CA PHE A 272 -5.46 -17.14 10.65
C PHE A 272 -6.62 -17.22 9.65
N ILE A 273 -6.39 -17.94 8.57
CA ILE A 273 -7.38 -18.29 7.57
C ILE A 273 -7.26 -19.78 7.30
N GLU A 274 -8.32 -20.52 7.55
CA GLU A 274 -8.49 -21.92 7.20
C GLU A 274 -9.34 -22.02 5.94
N PHE A 275 -8.88 -22.78 4.95
CA PHE A 275 -9.52 -22.86 3.64
C PHE A 275 -9.36 -24.20 2.95
N GLU A 276 -10.30 -24.50 2.04
CA GLU A 276 -10.36 -25.76 1.30
C GLU A 276 -10.18 -25.63 -0.20
#